data_AF-A0A3N4PYC1-F1
#
_entry.id   AF-A0A3N4PYC1-F1
#
_cell.length_a   1.000
_cell.length_b   1.000
_cell.length_c   1.000
_cell.angle_alpha   90.00
_cell.angle_beta   90.00
_cell.angle_gamma   90.00
#
_symmetry.space_group_name_H-M   'P 1'
#
loop_
_entity.id
_entity.type
_entity.pdbx_description
1 polymer ?
#
loop_
_entity_poly.entity_id
_entity_poly.type
_entity_poly.pdbx_seq_one_letter_code
_entity_poly.pdbx_strand_id
1 'polypeptide(L)'
;MQHNPGQAVFSLLTKAGFQLEQVRRNVSPAVTEYFYFHPGLHIQVHEVSESPHHPSRFFIFYPGGSTAYAEGHDQLRLCFAAG
;
A
#
# COMPACT_ATOMS: atom_id res chain seq x y z
N MET A 1 -1.05 21.15 10.77
CA MET A 1 -0.19 20.19 10.06
C MET A 1 -1.12 19.25 9.32
N GLN A 2 -1.20 19.37 7.99
CA GLN A 2 -2.06 18.49 7.19
C GLN A 2 -1.51 17.07 7.29
N HIS A 3 -2.28 16.16 7.92
CA HIS A 3 -2.01 14.74 7.87
C HIS A 3 -2.11 14.32 6.41
N ASN A 4 -0.97 14.10 5.76
CA ASN A 4 -0.96 13.57 4.41
C ASN A 4 -1.16 12.05 4.53
N PRO A 5 -2.31 11.47 4.15
CA PRO A 5 -2.60 10.05 4.36
C PRO A 5 -1.54 9.14 3.74
N GLY A 6 -0.94 9.52 2.61
CA GLY A 6 0.18 8.79 2.00
C GLY A 6 1.44 8.70 2.89
N GLN A 7 1.67 9.67 3.79
CA GLN A 7 2.78 9.62 4.74
C GLN A 7 2.57 8.55 5.82
N ALA A 8 1.31 8.29 6.19
CA ALA A 8 0.97 7.28 7.18
C ALA A 8 1.03 5.85 6.61
N VAL A 9 0.61 5.61 5.36
CA VAL A 9 0.87 4.30 4.67
C VAL A 9 2.36 4.03 4.63
N PHE A 10 3.13 4.99 4.11
CA PHE A 10 4.57 4.83 3.94
C PHE A 10 5.23 4.50 5.28
N SER A 11 4.92 5.26 6.33
CA SER A 11 5.47 4.99 7.66
C SER A 11 5.08 3.62 8.21
N LEU A 12 3.83 3.18 8.00
CA LEU A 12 3.37 1.86 8.43
C LEU A 12 4.14 0.74 7.72
N LEU A 13 4.18 0.78 6.38
CA LEU A 13 4.82 -0.26 5.56
C LEU A 13 6.33 -0.31 5.80
N THR A 14 7.00 0.84 5.88
CA THR A 14 8.44 0.88 6.19
C THR A 14 8.74 0.34 7.59
N LYS A 15 7.92 0.63 8.60
CA LYS A 15 8.07 0.04 9.95
C LYS A 15 7.84 -1.47 9.95
N ALA A 16 6.97 -1.96 9.07
CA ALA A 16 6.73 -3.39 8.86
C ALA A 16 7.80 -4.06 7.99
N GLY A 17 8.86 -3.37 7.58
CA GLY A 17 9.96 -3.94 6.80
C GLY A 17 9.81 -3.90 5.28
N PHE A 18 8.74 -3.27 4.78
CA PHE A 18 8.57 -3.06 3.34
C PHE A 18 9.44 -1.90 2.83
N GLN A 19 9.94 -2.07 1.61
CA GLN A 19 10.69 -1.08 0.85
C GLN A 19 9.82 -0.56 -0.28
N LEU A 20 9.79 0.76 -0.49
CA LEU A 20 9.12 1.36 -1.64
C LEU A 20 10.04 1.20 -2.87
N GLU A 21 9.60 0.41 -3.85
CA GLU A 21 10.37 0.10 -5.06
C GLU A 21 10.06 1.07 -6.20
N GLN A 22 8.79 1.41 -6.38
CA GLN A 22 8.36 2.23 -7.51
C GLN A 22 7.19 3.14 -7.12
N VAL A 23 7.18 4.34 -7.70
CA VAL A 23 6.04 5.25 -7.69
C VAL A 23 5.67 5.57 -9.13
N ARG A 24 4.40 5.42 -9.50
CA ARG A 24 3.88 5.86 -10.79
C ARG A 24 2.83 6.93 -10.58
N ARG A 25 2.90 7.99 -11.37
CA ARG A 25 1.92 9.08 -11.34
C ARG A 25 1.26 9.15 -12.69
N ASN A 26 -0.01 8.81 -12.74
CA ASN A 26 -0.83 8.90 -13.94
C ASN A 26 -1.59 10.22 -13.93
N VAL A 27 -1.58 10.89 -15.08
CA VAL A 27 -2.24 12.20 -15.25
C VAL A 27 -3.72 12.02 -15.62
N SER A 28 -4.08 10.87 -16.19
CA SER A 28 -5.46 10.51 -16.53
C SER A 28 -5.65 8.99 -16.49
N PRO A 29 -6.45 8.43 -15.55
CA PRO A 29 -7.03 9.12 -14.39
C PRO A 29 -5.95 9.67 -13.45
N ALA A 30 -6.27 10.70 -12.67
CA ALA A 30 -5.33 11.32 -11.71
C ALA A 30 -5.07 10.35 -10.55
N VAL A 31 -4.10 9.45 -10.72
CA VAL A 31 -3.84 8.36 -9.79
C VAL A 31 -2.35 8.29 -9.51
N THR A 32 -1.99 8.11 -8.24
CA THR A 32 -0.64 7.74 -7.85
C THR A 32 -0.63 6.30 -7.37
N GLU A 33 0.21 5.50 -8.00
CA GLU A 33 0.45 4.10 -7.65
C GLU A 33 1.78 3.98 -6.91
N TYR A 34 1.80 3.22 -5.82
CA TYR A 34 3.01 2.93 -5.05
C TYR A 34 3.20 1.42 -4.94
N PHE A 35 4.42 0.94 -5.21
CA PHE A 35 4.76 -0.47 -5.19
C PHE A 35 5.76 -0.72 -4.08
N TYR A 36 5.34 -1.51 -3.09
CA TYR A 36 6.16 -1.87 -1.94
C TYR A 36 6.49 -3.37 -1.97
N PHE A 37 7.68 -3.72 -1.52
CA PHE A 37 8.14 -5.10 -1.42
C PHE A 37 8.78 -5.37 -0.05
N HIS A 38 8.43 -6.49 0.57
CA HIS A 38 9.08 -6.96 1.78
C HIS A 38 10.10 -8.05 1.43
N PRO A 39 11.42 -7.80 1.54
CA PRO A 39 12.45 -8.76 1.09
C PRO A 39 12.51 -10.04 1.92
N GLY A 40 12.24 -9.97 3.24
CA GLY A 40 12.20 -11.16 4.09
C GLY A 40 10.99 -12.07 3.83
N LEU A 41 9.79 -11.49 3.74
CA LEU A 41 8.54 -12.22 3.59
C LEU A 41 8.12 -12.45 2.13
N HIS A 42 8.81 -11.84 1.16
CA HIS A 42 8.46 -11.87 -0.26
C HIS A 42 7.01 -11.45 -0.56
N ILE A 43 6.51 -10.46 0.19
CA ILE A 43 5.17 -9.88 0.01
C ILE A 43 5.28 -8.61 -0.83
N GLN A 44 4.39 -8.45 -1.81
CA GLN A 44 4.25 -7.21 -2.58
C GLN A 44 2.95 -6.50 -2.20
N VAL A 45 2.99 -5.18 -2.12
CA VAL A 45 1.81 -4.33 -1.88
C VAL A 45 1.75 -3.27 -2.96
N HIS A 46 0.65 -3.25 -3.69
CA HIS A 46 0.34 -2.22 -4.66
C HIS A 46 -0.73 -1.29 -4.06
N GLU A 47 -0.34 -0.06 -3.75
CA GLU A 47 -1.24 1.01 -3.35
C GLU A 47 -1.68 1.82 -4.56
N VAL A 48 -2.99 2.06 -4.68
CA VAL A 48 -3.59 2.94 -5.68
C VAL A 48 -4.32 4.09 -4.97
N SER A 49 -3.83 5.32 -5.18
CA SER A 49 -4.39 6.54 -4.59
C SER A 49 -4.92 7.47 -5.68
N GLU A 50 -6.25 7.61 -5.78
CA GLU A 50 -6.92 8.39 -6.86
C GLU A 50 -7.23 9.85 -6.47
N SER A 51 -7.35 10.15 -5.18
CA SER A 51 -7.70 11.48 -4.70
C SER A 51 -7.46 11.55 -3.20
N PRO A 52 -7.08 12.72 -2.64
CA PRO A 52 -6.98 12.89 -1.19
C PRO A 52 -8.28 12.62 -0.42
N HIS A 53 -9.42 12.52 -1.12
CA HIS A 53 -10.74 12.26 -0.52
C HIS A 53 -11.20 10.80 -0.59
N HIS A 54 -10.54 9.96 -1.40
CA HIS A 54 -10.86 8.54 -1.48
C HIS A 54 -9.84 7.73 -0.69
N PRO A 55 -10.27 6.69 0.05
CA PRO A 55 -9.32 5.79 0.71
C PRO A 55 -8.42 5.14 -0.35
N SER A 56 -7.11 5.08 -0.06
CA SER A 56 -6.18 4.31 -0.89
C SER A 56 -6.63 2.85 -0.93
N ARG A 57 -6.52 2.23 -2.10
CA ARG A 57 -6.79 0.80 -2.28
C ARG A 57 -5.49 0.04 -2.32
N PHE A 58 -5.44 -1.10 -1.65
CA PHE A 58 -4.25 -1.93 -1.52
C PHE A 58 -4.52 -3.31 -2.08
N PHE A 59 -3.63 -3.76 -2.96
CA PHE A 59 -3.59 -5.13 -3.46
C PHE A 59 -2.33 -5.78 -2.89
N ILE A 60 -2.52 -6.83 -2.09
CA ILE A 60 -1.46 -7.52 -1.37
C ILE A 60 -1.25 -8.87 -2.03
N PHE A 61 -0.01 -9.16 -2.40
CA PHE A 61 0.38 -10.41 -3.05
C PHE A 61 1.30 -11.16 -2.10
N TYR A 62 0.82 -12.30 -1.60
CA TYR A 62 1.57 -13.15 -0.69
C TYR A 62 2.37 -14.21 -1.47
N PRO A 63 3.45 -14.75 -0.86
CA PRO A 63 4.12 -15.94 -1.38
C PRO A 63 3.12 -17.07 -1.65
N GLY A 64 3.34 -17.81 -2.74
CA GLY A 64 2.45 -18.90 -3.14
C GLY A 64 1.20 -18.47 -3.94
N GLY A 65 1.07 -17.18 -4.27
CA GLY A 65 0.08 -16.69 -5.24
C GLY A 65 -1.27 -16.29 -4.65
N SER A 66 -1.44 -16.32 -3.33
CA SER A 66 -2.62 -15.78 -2.67
C SER A 66 -2.63 -14.26 -2.72
N THR A 67 -3.80 -13.66 -2.84
CA THR A 67 -3.98 -12.20 -2.87
C THR A 67 -5.03 -11.73 -1.87
N ALA A 68 -4.84 -10.53 -1.34
CA ALA A 68 -5.83 -9.84 -0.53
C ALA A 68 -6.05 -8.42 -1.02
N TYR A 69 -7.23 -7.90 -0.72
CA TYR A 69 -7.64 -6.53 -1.00
C TYR A 69 -7.92 -5.82 0.32
N ALA A 70 -7.45 -4.58 0.44
CA ALA A 70 -7.78 -3.71 1.56
C ALA A 70 -8.11 -2.30 1.06
N GLU A 71 -9.14 -1.70 1.65
CA GLU A 71 -9.50 -0.32 1.42
C GLU A 71 -9.19 0.53 2.67
N GLY A 72 -8.26 1.47 2.52
CA GLY A 72 -7.79 2.31 3.61
C GLY A 72 -6.85 1.61 4.60
N HIS A 73 -6.31 2.40 5.53
CA HIS A 73 -5.30 1.92 6.50
C HIS A 73 -5.81 0.84 7.43
N ASP A 74 -7.05 0.91 7.88
CA ASP A 74 -7.56 0.00 8.91
C ASP A 74 -7.67 -1.43 8.37
N GLN A 75 -8.17 -1.60 7.14
CA GLN A 75 -8.21 -2.91 6.50
C GLN A 75 -6.80 -3.42 6.17
N LEU A 76 -5.89 -2.53 5.75
CA LEU A 76 -4.51 -2.90 5.47
C LEU A 76 -3.81 -3.47 6.72
N ARG A 77 -4.05 -2.87 7.89
CA ARG A 77 -3.51 -3.37 9.17
C ARG A 77 -4.04 -4.76 9.52
N LEU A 78 -5.32 -5.03 9.24
CA LEU A 78 -5.91 -6.35 9.46
C LEU A 78 -5.26 -7.42 8.57
N CYS A 79 -4.97 -7.09 7.30
CA CYS A 79 -4.31 -8.02 6.38
C CYS A 79 -2.89 -8.41 6.80
N PHE A 80 -2.18 -7.56 7.56
CA PHE A 80 -0.86 -7.91 8.11
C PHE A 80 -0.93 -8.57 9.50
N ALA A 81 -1.99 -8.33 10.27
CA ALA A 81 -2.18 -9.00 11.56
C ALA A 81 -2.65 -10.47 11.42
N ALA A 82 -3.19 -10.83 10.25
CA ALA A 82 -3.69 -12.17 9.94
C ALA A 82 -2.62 -13.11 9.32
N GLY A 83 -1.36 -12.67 9.22
CA GLY A 83 -0.24 -13.42 8.63
C GLY A 83 0.82 -13.81 9.66
#